data_AF-A0A972HM90-F1
#
_entry.id   AF-A0A972HM90-F1
#
_cell.length_a   1.000
_cell.length_b   1.000
_cell.length_c   1.000
_cell.angle_alpha   90.00
_cell.angle_beta   90.00
_cell.angle_gamma   90.00
#
_symmetry.space_group_name_H-M   'P 1'
#
loop_
_entity.id
_entity.type
_entity.pdbx_description
1 polymer ?
#
loop_
_entity_poly.entity_id
_entity_poly.type
_entity_poly.pdbx_seq_one_letter_code
_entity_poly.pdbx_strand_id
1 'polypeptide(L)'
;SRVPLFLFQAVQAALLPRLTAEIVEGRPNTALGTLRRLEALLVALMVVAIAGLTVLGPWATKLLFGPDFAITWADMLWFSAGGALFVVAFLHHQALVATGRVHITAMAWMCGLGFNLAVLVIASLAEWGSDVGRVEVAYVTGILVVVIIARTLSHRELGASRVTR
;
A
#
# COMPACT_ATOMS: atom_id res chain seq x y z
N SER A 1 -9.30 -16.25 -14.98
CA SER A 1 -10.27 -16.22 -13.87
C SER A 1 -9.99 -15.00 -13.02
N ARG A 2 -10.89 -14.01 -13.03
CA ARG A 2 -10.71 -12.76 -12.29
C ARG A 2 -10.90 -13.08 -10.81
N VAL A 3 -9.86 -12.90 -9.99
CA VAL A 3 -10.06 -12.76 -8.54
C VAL A 3 -11.20 -11.74 -8.37
N PRO A 4 -12.28 -12.05 -7.65
CA PRO A 4 -13.44 -11.17 -7.66
C PRO A 4 -13.04 -9.85 -7.00
N LEU A 5 -12.89 -8.79 -7.81
CA LEU A 5 -12.72 -7.42 -7.36
C LEU A 5 -13.72 -7.08 -6.24
N PHE A 6 -14.91 -7.70 -6.28
CA PHE A 6 -15.94 -7.66 -5.25
C PHE A 6 -15.47 -7.93 -3.83
N LEU A 7 -14.55 -8.87 -3.58
CA LEU A 7 -14.06 -9.16 -2.24
C LEU A 7 -13.25 -7.97 -1.68
N PHE A 8 -12.41 -7.37 -2.51
CA PHE A 8 -11.63 -6.19 -2.12
C PHE A 8 -12.51 -4.94 -2.02
N GLN A 9 -13.47 -4.79 -2.94
CA GLN A 9 -14.47 -3.73 -2.91
C GLN A 9 -15.37 -3.83 -1.67
N ALA A 10 -15.74 -5.03 -1.23
CA ALA A 10 -16.52 -5.25 -0.01
C ALA A 10 -15.74 -4.84 1.24
N VAL A 11 -14.44 -5.16 1.31
CA VAL A 11 -13.58 -4.70 2.41
C VAL A 11 -13.48 -3.16 2.42
N GLN A 12 -13.29 -2.53 1.27
CA GLN A 12 -13.25 -1.06 1.17
C GLN A 12 -14.60 -0.42 1.56
N ALA A 13 -15.71 -0.99 1.10
CA ALA A 13 -17.05 -0.52 1.42
C ALA A 13 -17.43 -0.72 2.90
N ALA A 14 -16.86 -1.71 3.59
CA ALA A 14 -17.13 -1.96 5.01
C ALA A 14 -16.26 -1.09 5.94
N LEU A 15 -15.08 -0.67 5.50
CA LEU A 15 -14.14 0.09 6.32
C LEU A 15 -14.59 1.54 6.52
N LEU A 16 -15.01 2.18 5.42
CA LEU A 16 -15.36 3.60 5.41
C LEU A 16 -16.54 3.92 6.35
N PRO A 17 -17.68 3.20 6.32
CA PRO A 17 -18.81 3.46 7.23
C PRO A 17 -18.41 3.30 8.70
N ARG A 18 -17.55 2.34 9.01
CA ARG A 18 -17.12 2.06 10.38
C ARG A 18 -16.23 3.16 10.93
N LEU A 19 -15.28 3.67 10.12
CA LEU A 19 -14.43 4.80 10.50
C LEU A 19 -15.25 6.09 10.62
N THR A 20 -16.15 6.35 9.66
CA THR A 20 -17.02 7.52 9.67
C THR A 20 -17.96 7.51 10.87
N ALA A 21 -18.55 6.37 11.24
CA ALA A 21 -19.42 6.26 12.41
C ALA A 21 -18.69 6.68 13.70
N GLU A 22 -17.49 6.14 13.95
CA GLU A 22 -16.69 6.49 15.12
C GLU A 22 -16.28 7.98 15.14
N ILE A 23 -16.03 8.58 13.96
CA ILE A 23 -15.72 10.02 13.84
C ILE A 23 -16.97 10.87 14.16
N VAL A 24 -18.12 10.52 13.59
CA VAL A 24 -19.41 11.24 13.80
C VAL A 24 -19.87 11.13 15.26
N GLU A 25 -19.68 9.99 15.90
CA GLU A 25 -19.95 9.77 17.33
C GLU A 25 -19.00 10.58 18.26
N GLY A 26 -18.04 11.31 17.69
CA GLY A 26 -17.08 12.10 18.46
C GLY A 26 -16.01 11.25 19.15
N ARG A 27 -15.71 10.06 18.61
CA ARG A 27 -14.73 9.10 19.13
C ARG A 27 -13.55 8.90 18.16
N PRO A 28 -12.85 9.96 17.72
CA PRO A 28 -11.74 9.83 16.78
C PRO A 28 -10.58 8.98 17.32
N ASN A 29 -10.43 8.87 18.65
CA ASN A 29 -9.48 7.96 19.29
C ASN A 29 -9.80 6.48 19.03
N THR A 30 -11.08 6.10 19.03
CA THR A 30 -11.52 4.74 18.72
C THR A 30 -11.30 4.42 17.24
N ALA A 31 -11.53 5.39 16.37
CA ALA A 31 -11.21 5.29 14.94
C ALA A 31 -9.71 5.07 14.72
N LEU A 32 -8.84 5.85 15.39
CA LEU A 32 -7.38 5.68 15.29
C LEU A 32 -6.90 4.34 15.88
N GLY A 33 -7.48 3.90 16.99
CA GLY A 33 -7.20 2.58 17.56
C GLY A 33 -7.60 1.45 16.62
N THR A 34 -8.76 1.57 15.97
CA THR A 34 -9.24 0.62 14.96
C THR A 34 -8.32 0.59 13.74
N LEU A 35 -7.92 1.77 13.24
CA LEU A 35 -6.98 1.90 12.12
C LEU A 35 -5.65 1.19 12.40
N ARG A 36 -5.06 1.41 13.58
CA ARG A 36 -3.79 0.77 13.97
C ARG A 36 -3.91 -0.75 14.11
N ARG A 37 -5.01 -1.25 14.66
CA ARG A 37 -5.25 -2.71 14.76
C ARG A 37 -5.40 -3.34 13.37
N LEU A 38 -6.13 -2.69 12.48
CA LEU A 38 -6.28 -3.14 11.09
C LEU A 38 -4.93 -3.10 10.36
N GLU A 39 -4.16 -2.04 10.52
CA GLU A 39 -2.81 -1.93 9.95
C GLU A 39 -1.92 -3.09 10.44
N ALA A 40 -1.89 -3.36 11.76
CA ALA A 40 -1.11 -4.45 12.32
C ALA A 40 -1.52 -5.84 11.80
N LEU A 41 -2.83 -6.09 11.69
CA LEU A 41 -3.36 -7.34 11.12
C LEU A 41 -2.98 -7.51 9.64
N LEU A 42 -3.10 -6.44 8.85
CA LEU A 42 -2.70 -6.45 7.44
C LEU A 42 -1.20 -6.65 7.30
N VAL A 43 -0.37 -5.96 8.06
CA VAL A 43 1.09 -6.13 8.04
C VAL A 43 1.46 -7.57 8.38
N ALA A 44 0.86 -8.17 9.41
CA ALA A 44 1.11 -9.57 9.76
C ALA A 44 0.73 -10.52 8.60
N LEU A 45 -0.44 -10.32 7.99
CA LEU A 45 -0.88 -11.10 6.84
C LEU A 45 0.05 -10.92 5.64
N MET A 46 0.53 -9.69 5.41
CA MET A 46 1.44 -9.38 4.31
C MET A 46 2.81 -9.99 4.49
N VAL A 47 3.35 -10.08 5.71
CA VAL A 47 4.59 -10.80 5.96
C VAL A 47 4.47 -12.27 5.54
N VAL A 48 3.35 -12.92 5.88
CA VAL A 48 3.08 -14.30 5.46
C VAL A 48 2.91 -14.40 3.94
N ALA A 49 2.17 -13.46 3.34
CA ALA A 49 1.97 -13.42 1.89
C ALA A 49 3.29 -13.22 1.14
N ILE A 50 4.15 -12.28 1.56
CA ILE A 50 5.48 -12.03 1.00
C ILE A 50 6.33 -13.30 1.07
N ALA A 51 6.37 -13.98 2.22
CA ALA A 51 7.11 -15.22 2.36
C ALA A 51 6.60 -16.30 1.39
N GLY A 52 5.27 -16.48 1.31
CA GLY A 52 4.65 -17.43 0.39
C GLY A 52 4.91 -17.12 -1.07
N LEU A 53 4.74 -15.85 -1.48
CA LEU A 53 4.99 -15.39 -2.85
C LEU A 53 6.48 -15.45 -3.23
N THR A 54 7.38 -15.14 -2.31
CA THR A 54 8.83 -15.19 -2.58
C THR A 54 9.30 -16.64 -2.79
N VAL A 55 8.78 -17.58 -2.01
CA VAL A 55 9.17 -19.01 -2.08
C VAL A 55 8.45 -19.73 -3.22
N LEU A 56 7.13 -19.56 -3.34
CA LEU A 56 6.30 -20.30 -4.29
C LEU A 56 6.12 -19.56 -5.63
N GLY A 57 6.38 -18.25 -5.67
CA GLY A 57 6.21 -17.40 -6.84
C GLY A 57 7.02 -17.86 -8.05
N PRO A 58 8.35 -18.10 -7.93
CA PRO A 58 9.15 -18.56 -9.07
C PRO A 58 8.67 -19.91 -9.64
N TRP A 59 8.19 -20.81 -8.78
CA TRP A 59 7.60 -22.08 -9.23
C TRP A 59 6.26 -21.84 -9.95
N ALA A 60 5.39 -21.01 -9.37
CA ALA A 60 4.08 -20.70 -9.94
C ALA A 60 4.20 -19.97 -11.27
N THR A 61 5.12 -19.01 -11.41
CA THR A 61 5.31 -18.29 -12.68
C THR A 61 5.84 -19.20 -13.77
N LYS A 62 6.80 -20.07 -13.45
CA LYS A 62 7.30 -21.06 -14.40
C LYS A 62 6.19 -22.02 -14.85
N LEU A 63 5.30 -22.42 -13.95
CA LEU A 63 4.17 -23.31 -14.27
C LEU A 63 3.11 -22.61 -15.13
N LEU A 64 2.79 -21.35 -14.84
CA LEU A 64 1.69 -20.61 -15.48
C LEU A 64 2.10 -19.96 -16.81
N PHE A 65 3.33 -19.44 -16.88
CA PHE A 65 3.81 -18.64 -18.00
C PHE A 65 4.92 -19.33 -18.80
N GLY A 66 5.50 -20.40 -18.28
CA GLY A 66 6.60 -21.12 -18.91
C GLY A 66 7.99 -20.67 -18.42
N PRO A 67 9.05 -21.37 -18.83
CA PRO A 67 10.42 -21.14 -18.36
C PRO A 67 11.02 -19.79 -18.76
N ASP A 68 10.57 -19.19 -19.87
CA ASP A 68 11.07 -17.89 -20.35
C ASP A 68 10.62 -16.71 -19.47
N PHE A 69 9.61 -16.93 -18.62
CA PHE A 69 9.10 -15.96 -17.64
C PHE A 69 9.50 -16.34 -16.20
N ALA A 70 10.58 -17.11 -16.04
CA ALA A 70 11.11 -17.43 -14.73
C ALA A 70 11.61 -16.14 -14.05
N ILE A 71 10.94 -15.77 -12.96
CA ILE A 71 11.28 -14.61 -12.14
C ILE A 71 12.14 -15.10 -10.97
N THR A 72 13.17 -14.33 -10.59
CA THR A 72 14.02 -14.72 -9.45
C THR A 72 13.28 -14.53 -8.12
N TRP A 73 13.78 -15.17 -7.06
CA TRP A 73 13.24 -14.96 -5.72
C TRP A 73 13.41 -13.50 -5.26
N ALA A 74 14.49 -12.82 -5.68
CA ALA A 74 14.77 -11.45 -5.31
C ALA A 74 13.75 -10.48 -5.94
N ASP A 75 13.45 -10.69 -7.22
CA ASP A 75 12.44 -9.93 -7.96
C ASP A 75 11.05 -10.12 -7.33
N MET A 76 10.69 -11.39 -7.00
CA MET A 76 9.44 -11.70 -6.30
C MET A 76 9.34 -11.04 -4.92
N LEU A 77 10.46 -10.96 -4.19
CA LEU A 77 10.50 -10.28 -2.90
C LEU A 77 10.22 -8.79 -3.05
N TRP A 78 10.90 -8.10 -3.96
CA TRP A 78 10.67 -6.67 -4.20
C TRP A 78 9.25 -6.38 -4.69
N PHE A 79 8.77 -7.19 -5.64
CA PHE A 79 7.41 -7.07 -6.17
C PHE A 79 6.36 -7.25 -5.06
N SER A 80 6.48 -8.31 -4.26
CA SER A 80 5.53 -8.59 -3.17
C SER A 80 5.62 -7.56 -2.03
N ALA A 81 6.82 -7.03 -1.74
CA ALA A 81 7.01 -5.94 -0.78
C ALA A 81 6.29 -4.66 -1.24
N GLY A 82 6.43 -4.28 -2.51
CA GLY A 82 5.70 -3.14 -3.08
C GLY A 82 4.18 -3.33 -3.02
N GLY A 83 3.69 -4.54 -3.32
CA GLY A 83 2.28 -4.91 -3.17
C GLY A 83 1.78 -4.82 -1.72
N ALA A 84 2.57 -5.22 -0.74
CA ALA A 84 2.23 -5.08 0.67
C ALA A 84 2.13 -3.61 1.11
N LEU A 85 3.09 -2.78 0.68
CA LEU A 85 3.04 -1.33 0.92
C LEU A 85 1.81 -0.69 0.26
N PHE A 86 1.42 -1.17 -0.92
CA PHE A 86 0.21 -0.72 -1.59
C PHE A 86 -1.05 -1.00 -0.76
N VAL A 87 -1.17 -2.20 -0.15
CA VAL A 87 -2.29 -2.53 0.75
C VAL A 87 -2.34 -1.57 1.95
N VAL A 88 -1.20 -1.23 2.55
CA VAL A 88 -1.12 -0.27 3.66
C VAL A 88 -1.52 1.14 3.20
N ALA A 89 -1.07 1.59 2.02
CA ALA A 89 -1.47 2.87 1.44
C ALA A 89 -3.00 2.95 1.25
N PHE A 90 -3.61 1.86 0.76
CA PHE A 90 -5.06 1.78 0.59
C PHE A 90 -5.83 1.87 1.89
N LEU A 91 -5.33 1.24 2.97
CA LEU A 91 -5.93 1.37 4.30
C LEU A 91 -5.99 2.85 4.74
N HIS A 92 -4.87 3.58 4.61
CA HIS A 92 -4.81 4.98 5.01
C HIS A 92 -5.61 5.91 4.09
N HIS A 93 -5.75 5.56 2.80
CA HIS A 93 -6.66 6.28 1.90
C HIS A 93 -8.09 6.25 2.44
N GLN A 94 -8.60 5.08 2.84
CA GLN A 94 -9.96 4.97 3.37
C GLN A 94 -10.15 5.82 4.65
N ALA A 95 -9.12 5.92 5.50
CA ALA A 95 -9.15 6.80 6.67
C ALA A 95 -9.15 8.30 6.30
N LEU A 96 -8.39 8.71 5.29
CA LEU A 96 -8.41 10.09 4.79
C LEU A 96 -9.74 10.45 4.14
N VAL A 97 -10.38 9.51 3.42
CA VAL A 97 -11.73 9.70 2.88
C VAL A 97 -12.75 9.85 4.01
N ALA A 98 -12.67 9.01 5.05
CA ALA A 98 -13.55 9.09 6.22
C ALA A 98 -13.44 10.44 6.96
N THR A 99 -12.28 11.10 6.90
CA THR A 99 -12.03 12.41 7.51
C THR A 99 -12.26 13.59 6.54
N GLY A 100 -12.78 13.35 5.33
CA GLY A 100 -13.03 14.40 4.32
C GLY A 100 -11.76 14.95 3.64
N ARG A 101 -10.61 14.30 3.82
CA ARG A 101 -9.29 14.76 3.35
C ARG A 101 -8.81 14.04 2.08
N VAL A 102 -9.71 13.81 1.13
CA VAL A 102 -9.39 13.10 -0.13
C VAL A 102 -8.28 13.76 -0.95
N HIS A 103 -8.12 15.09 -0.85
CA HIS A 103 -7.05 15.83 -1.50
C HIS A 103 -5.66 15.40 -1.03
N ILE A 104 -5.51 14.97 0.23
CA ILE A 104 -4.25 14.43 0.75
C ILE A 104 -3.90 13.13 0.05
N THR A 105 -4.89 12.28 -0.23
CA THR A 105 -4.63 11.06 -0.97
C THR A 105 -4.15 11.36 -2.38
N ALA A 106 -4.81 12.27 -3.09
CA ALA A 106 -4.40 12.66 -4.43
C ALA A 106 -2.95 13.20 -4.42
N MET A 107 -2.61 14.06 -3.46
CA MET A 107 -1.25 14.56 -3.27
C MET A 107 -0.25 13.42 -3.00
N ALA A 108 -0.57 12.49 -2.11
CA ALA A 108 0.31 11.35 -1.79
C ALA A 108 0.61 10.51 -3.04
N TRP A 109 -0.40 10.22 -3.86
CA TRP A 109 -0.22 9.52 -5.13
C TRP A 109 0.65 10.29 -6.12
N MET A 110 0.43 11.60 -6.26
CA MET A 110 1.25 12.43 -7.15
C MET A 110 2.71 12.49 -6.69
N CYS A 111 2.96 12.62 -5.39
CA CYS A 111 4.31 12.57 -4.82
C CYS A 111 4.96 11.19 -5.04
N GLY A 112 4.23 10.10 -4.79
CA GLY A 112 4.73 8.74 -5.01
C GLY A 112 5.04 8.45 -6.47
N LEU A 113 4.16 8.90 -7.39
CA LEU A 113 4.39 8.79 -8.83
C LEU A 113 5.60 9.60 -9.28
N GLY A 114 5.71 10.86 -8.82
CA GLY A 114 6.87 11.70 -9.12
C GLY A 114 8.18 11.09 -8.61
N PHE A 115 8.17 10.54 -7.39
CA PHE A 115 9.35 9.89 -6.81
C PHE A 115 9.71 8.59 -7.55
N ASN A 116 8.71 7.77 -7.87
CA ASN A 116 8.90 6.56 -8.69
C ASN A 116 9.57 6.90 -10.03
N LEU A 117 9.03 7.87 -10.76
CA LEU A 117 9.58 8.29 -12.05
C LEU A 117 10.98 8.86 -11.91
N ALA A 118 11.24 9.66 -10.87
CA ALA A 118 12.57 10.20 -10.61
C ALA A 118 13.59 9.09 -10.35
N VAL A 119 13.27 8.11 -9.50
CA VAL A 119 14.13 6.95 -9.22
C VAL A 119 14.37 6.14 -10.50
N LEU A 120 13.32 5.86 -11.27
CA LEU A 120 13.43 5.10 -12.51
C LEU A 120 14.33 5.80 -13.53
N VAL A 121 14.16 7.10 -13.73
CA VAL A 121 14.97 7.91 -14.65
C VAL A 121 16.42 7.98 -14.17
N ILE A 122 16.66 8.28 -12.89
CA ILE A 122 18.01 8.37 -12.33
C ILE A 122 18.73 7.02 -12.45
N ALA A 123 18.07 5.92 -12.07
CA ALA A 123 18.66 4.59 -12.16
C ALA A 123 18.94 4.17 -13.61
N SER A 124 18.09 4.60 -14.56
CA SER A 124 18.28 4.34 -15.98
C SER A 124 19.44 5.11 -16.58
N LEU A 125 19.56 6.41 -16.24
CA LEU A 125 20.67 7.26 -16.68
C LEU A 125 22.01 6.83 -16.06
N ALA A 126 21.97 6.28 -14.84
CA ALA A 126 23.15 5.74 -14.17
C ALA A 126 23.49 4.30 -14.61
N GLU A 127 22.74 3.71 -15.54
CA GLU A 127 22.87 2.31 -15.97
C GLU A 127 22.91 1.32 -14.80
N TRP A 128 22.21 1.62 -13.70
CA TRP A 128 22.28 0.85 -12.47
C TRP A 128 21.36 -0.38 -12.49
N GLY A 129 21.92 -1.57 -12.30
CA GLY A 129 21.13 -2.80 -12.20
C GLY A 129 20.42 -3.20 -13.50
N SER A 130 19.62 -4.27 -13.42
CA SER A 130 18.80 -4.78 -14.53
C SER A 130 17.57 -3.90 -14.76
N ASP A 131 16.97 -4.00 -15.95
CA ASP A 131 15.74 -3.27 -16.28
C ASP A 131 14.60 -3.57 -15.29
N VAL A 132 14.44 -4.84 -14.90
CA VAL A 132 13.46 -5.28 -13.90
C VAL A 132 13.76 -4.68 -12.53
N GLY A 133 15.02 -4.77 -12.07
CA GLY A 133 15.41 -4.25 -10.76
C GLY A 133 15.22 -2.74 -10.62
N ARG A 134 15.42 -1.96 -11.69
CA ARG A 134 15.14 -0.51 -11.70
C ARG A 134 13.67 -0.23 -11.49
N VAL A 135 12.79 -0.95 -12.19
CA VAL A 135 11.33 -0.80 -12.07
C VAL A 135 10.85 -1.20 -10.70
N GLU A 136 11.39 -2.28 -10.13
CA GLU A 136 11.04 -2.76 -8.78
C GLU A 136 11.41 -1.76 -7.68
N VAL A 137 12.65 -1.26 -7.70
CA VAL A 137 13.10 -0.27 -6.72
C VAL A 137 12.31 1.03 -6.87
N ALA A 138 12.09 1.50 -8.10
CA ALA A 138 11.25 2.65 -8.35
C ALA A 138 9.83 2.43 -7.80
N TYR A 139 9.22 1.26 -8.04
CA TYR A 139 7.88 0.93 -7.57
C TYR A 139 7.80 0.95 -6.04
N VAL A 140 8.71 0.24 -5.37
CA VAL A 140 8.74 0.11 -3.91
C VAL A 140 8.98 1.45 -3.23
N THR A 141 9.94 2.23 -3.72
CA THR A 141 10.22 3.55 -3.13
C THR A 141 9.09 4.56 -3.37
N GLY A 142 8.49 4.55 -4.56
CA GLY A 142 7.34 5.40 -4.86
C GLY A 142 6.15 5.11 -3.97
N ILE A 143 5.79 3.84 -3.80
CA ILE A 143 4.68 3.46 -2.92
C ILE A 143 5.01 3.69 -1.44
N LEU A 144 6.28 3.57 -1.03
CA LEU A 144 6.73 3.91 0.32
C LEU A 144 6.48 5.40 0.63
N VAL A 145 6.74 6.30 -0.33
CA VAL A 145 6.41 7.73 -0.19
C VAL A 145 4.91 7.93 0.03
N VAL A 146 4.06 7.23 -0.75
CA VAL A 146 2.60 7.28 -0.54
C VAL A 146 2.23 6.84 0.87
N VAL A 147 2.77 5.72 1.34
CA VAL A 147 2.51 5.19 2.70
C VAL A 147 2.92 6.20 3.76
N ILE A 148 4.13 6.78 3.66
CA ILE A 148 4.63 7.76 4.64
C ILE A 148 3.70 8.96 4.72
N ILE A 149 3.32 9.55 3.59
CA ILE A 149 2.44 10.71 3.54
C ILE A 149 1.04 10.36 4.09
N ALA A 150 0.42 9.31 3.57
CA ALA A 150 -0.94 8.94 3.92
C ALA A 150 -1.07 8.50 5.38
N ARG A 151 -0.09 7.74 5.90
CA ARG A 151 -0.04 7.31 7.30
C ARG A 151 0.14 8.46 8.26
N THR A 152 1.13 9.32 7.98
CA THR A 152 1.44 10.47 8.84
C THR A 152 0.25 11.41 8.94
N LEU A 153 -0.36 11.73 7.79
CA LEU A 153 -1.47 12.66 7.76
C LEU A 153 -2.74 12.03 8.33
N SER A 154 -3.11 10.79 7.98
CA SER A 154 -4.29 10.15 8.60
C SER A 154 -4.20 10.05 10.13
N HIS A 155 -3.00 9.76 10.69
CA HIS A 155 -2.78 9.77 12.13
C HIS A 155 -2.90 11.18 12.73
N ARG A 156 -2.36 12.20 12.05
CA ARG A 156 -2.50 13.60 12.47
C ARG A 156 -3.95 14.03 12.49
N GLU A 157 -4.73 13.67 11.48
CA GLU A 157 -6.12 14.12 11.39
C GLU A 157 -7.03 13.47 12.41
N LEU A 158 -6.92 12.16 12.60
CA LEU A 158 -7.64 11.46 13.65
C LEU A 158 -7.16 11.91 15.05
N GLY A 159 -5.89 12.32 15.18
CA GLY A 159 -5.35 12.87 16.43
C GLY A 159 -5.77 14.33 16.71
N ALA A 160 -5.90 15.17 15.69
CA ALA A 160 -6.22 16.60 15.81
C ALA A 160 -7.71 16.83 16.12
N SER A 161 -8.59 15.92 15.69
CA SER A 161 -10.01 15.88 16.12
C SER A 161 -10.21 15.73 17.63
N ARG A 162 -9.12 15.57 18.40
CA ARG A 162 -9.07 15.59 19.86
C ARG A 162 -9.15 16.98 20.48
N VAL A 163 -8.75 18.03 19.76
CA VAL A 163 -8.50 19.37 20.33
C VAL A 163 -9.63 20.35 20.06
N THR A 164 -10.48 20.09 19.07
CA THR A 164 -11.57 20.98 18.65
C THR A 164 -12.92 20.69 19.32
N ARG A 165 -12.95 19.90 20.40
CA ARG A 165 -14.13 19.72 21.26
C ARG A 165 -13.79 20.01 22.72
#